data_AF-V9LGZ9-F1
#
_entry.id   AF-V9LGZ9-F1
#
_cell.length_a   1.000
_cell.length_b   1.000
_cell.length_c   1.000
_cell.angle_alpha   90.00
_cell.angle_beta   90.00
_cell.angle_gamma   90.00
#
_symmetry.space_group_name_H-M   'P 1'
#
loop_
_entity.id
_entity.type
_entity.pdbx_description
1 polymer ?
#
loop_
_entity_poly.entity_id
_entity_poly.type
_entity_poly.pdbx_seq_one_letter_code
_entity_poly.pdbx_strand_id
1 'polypeptide(L)'
;MGQRVTVGLKTVDVRDPSYRPLRHEQQGLDYCKPARLDMLLDMPSVTCSVQQLHSWNNDDRSLNVFVKEDDRLIFHRHPVAQSTDGIRGKVGYTRGLHVWEITWAMRQRGTHAVVGVATIDSPLHSVGYTALVGSNCESWGWDLGRNKLYTDRKS
;
A
#
# COMPACT_ATOMS: atom_id res chain seq x y z
N MET A 1 -18.51 50.88 -13.24
CA MET A 1 -18.58 49.89 -14.34
C MET A 1 -17.17 49.34 -14.54
N GLY A 2 -16.99 48.03 -14.41
CA GLY A 2 -15.74 47.34 -14.75
C GLY A 2 -14.73 47.17 -13.61
N GLN A 3 -14.58 45.93 -13.14
CA GLN A 3 -13.28 45.44 -12.69
C GLN A 3 -13.11 43.98 -13.10
N ARG A 4 -12.13 43.76 -13.98
CA ARG A 4 -11.61 42.44 -14.38
C ARG A 4 -10.84 41.87 -13.19
N VAL A 5 -11.16 40.63 -12.80
CA VAL A 5 -10.39 39.89 -11.80
C VAL A 5 -9.27 39.15 -12.51
N THR A 6 -8.04 39.58 -12.29
CA THR A 6 -6.83 38.88 -12.71
C THR A 6 -6.50 37.83 -11.64
N VAL A 7 -6.60 36.55 -11.98
CA VAL A 7 -6.20 35.46 -11.09
C VAL A 7 -4.67 35.41 -11.04
N GLY A 8 -4.08 35.84 -9.93
CA GLY A 8 -2.65 35.70 -9.67
C GLY A 8 -2.31 34.27 -9.25
N LEU A 9 -1.44 33.62 -10.02
CA LEU A 9 -0.74 32.40 -9.62
C LEU A 9 0.12 32.72 -8.39
N LYS A 10 -0.21 32.14 -7.24
CA LYS A 10 0.68 32.15 -6.07
C LYS A 10 1.71 31.03 -6.24
N THR A 11 2.94 31.42 -6.58
CA THR A 11 4.13 30.58 -6.42
C THR A 11 4.39 30.36 -4.93
N VAL A 12 4.59 29.10 -4.53
CA VAL A 12 4.92 28.73 -3.15
C VAL A 12 6.38 29.09 -2.91
N ASP A 13 6.62 29.95 -1.91
CA ASP A 13 7.95 30.37 -1.48
C ASP A 13 8.64 29.21 -0.75
N VAL A 14 9.84 28.85 -1.20
CA VAL A 14 10.62 27.66 -0.76
C VAL A 14 11.43 27.98 0.53
N ARG A 15 11.06 29.03 1.28
CA ARG A 15 11.84 29.54 2.42
C ARG A 15 11.12 29.44 3.76
N ASP A 16 10.34 28.39 3.99
CA ASP A 16 9.86 28.06 5.33
C ASP A 16 10.95 27.27 6.10
N PRO A 17 11.57 27.85 7.15
CA PRO A 17 12.63 27.17 7.92
C PRO A 17 12.12 26.00 8.79
N SER A 18 10.80 25.78 8.88
CA SER A 18 10.21 24.62 9.55
C SER A 18 10.11 23.39 8.64
N TYR A 19 10.34 23.54 7.33
CA TYR A 19 10.43 22.42 6.40
C TYR A 19 11.88 21.94 6.31
N ARG A 20 12.31 21.09 7.23
CA ARG A 20 13.52 20.28 6.99
C ARG A 20 13.15 19.19 5.98
N PRO A 21 13.69 19.22 4.74
CA PRO A 21 13.56 18.05 3.89
C PRO A 21 14.37 16.95 4.57
N LEU A 22 13.71 15.84 4.90
CA LEU A 22 14.34 14.57 5.34
C LEU A 22 15.44 14.04 4.39
N ARG A 23 15.76 14.77 3.30
CA ARG A 23 16.76 14.41 2.30
C ARG A 23 18.21 14.54 2.77
N HIS A 24 18.50 15.31 3.82
CA HIS A 24 19.89 15.52 4.26
C HIS A 24 20.40 14.55 5.34
N GLU A 25 19.54 13.76 5.99
CA GLU A 25 19.98 12.75 6.98
C GLU A 25 20.09 11.33 6.40
N GLN A 26 19.75 11.15 5.11
CA GLN A 26 19.82 9.85 4.43
C GLN A 26 21.19 9.56 3.78
N GLN A 27 22.17 10.48 3.88
CA GLN A 27 23.49 10.34 3.26
C GLN A 27 24.47 9.41 4.00
N GLY A 28 24.02 8.71 5.05
CA GLY A 28 24.85 7.80 5.85
C GLY A 28 24.32 6.37 5.98
N LEU A 29 23.25 6.00 5.28
CA LEU A 29 22.78 4.62 5.24
C LEU A 29 23.31 3.99 3.95
N ASP A 30 24.25 3.05 4.07
CA ASP A 30 24.55 2.13 2.98
C ASP A 30 23.25 1.39 2.64
N TYR A 31 22.60 1.77 1.54
CA TYR A 31 21.40 1.11 1.01
C TYR A 31 21.76 -0.23 0.35
N CYS A 32 22.61 -1.03 1.00
CA CYS A 32 22.96 -2.36 0.55
C CYS A 32 21.78 -3.29 0.86
N LYS A 33 21.25 -3.92 -0.21
CA LYS A 33 20.28 -5.01 -0.06
C LYS A 33 20.90 -6.11 0.82
N PRO A 34 20.18 -6.66 1.81
CA PRO A 34 20.67 -7.81 2.57
C PRO A 34 21.00 -8.97 1.63
N ALA A 35 22.12 -9.69 1.88
CA ALA A 35 22.60 -10.75 0.98
C ALA A 35 21.54 -11.82 0.66
N ARG A 36 20.70 -12.18 1.64
CA ARG A 36 19.60 -13.14 1.43
C ARG A 36 18.49 -12.63 0.51
N LEU A 37 18.24 -11.31 0.52
CA LEU A 37 17.29 -10.69 -0.40
C LEU A 37 17.86 -10.65 -1.81
N ASP A 38 19.15 -10.32 -1.94
CA ASP A 38 19.83 -10.29 -3.23
C ASP A 38 19.81 -11.67 -3.91
N MET A 39 20.24 -12.70 -3.18
CA MET A 39 20.19 -14.09 -3.65
C MET A 39 18.77 -14.51 -4.06
N LEU A 40 17.74 -14.13 -3.30
CA LEU A 40 16.36 -14.49 -3.59
C LEU A 40 15.85 -13.82 -4.87
N LEU A 41 16.25 -12.57 -5.13
CA LEU A 41 15.85 -11.82 -6.31
C LEU A 41 16.62 -12.25 -7.58
N ASP A 42 17.80 -12.85 -7.42
CA ASP A 42 18.58 -13.43 -8.53
C ASP A 42 18.04 -14.80 -8.98
N MET A 43 17.22 -15.47 -8.17
CA MET A 43 16.57 -16.71 -8.56
C MET A 43 15.47 -16.46 -9.60
N PRO A 44 15.20 -17.41 -10.51
CA PRO A 44 14.07 -17.32 -11.42
C PRO A 44 12.74 -17.13 -10.68
N SER A 45 11.86 -16.29 -11.22
CA SER A 45 10.52 -16.10 -10.69
C SER A 45 9.75 -17.43 -10.60
N VAL A 46 8.92 -17.55 -9.57
CA VAL A 46 8.08 -18.73 -9.37
C VAL A 46 7.07 -18.91 -10.51
N THR A 47 6.67 -20.16 -10.76
CA THR A 47 5.71 -20.51 -11.82
C THR A 47 4.32 -19.90 -11.55
N CYS A 48 3.51 -19.74 -12.61
CA CYS A 48 2.14 -19.21 -12.49
C CYS A 48 1.27 -20.02 -11.50
N SER A 49 1.42 -21.36 -11.49
CA SER A 49 0.72 -22.21 -10.52
C SER A 49 1.05 -21.86 -9.08
N VAL A 50 2.33 -21.61 -8.76
CA VAL A 50 2.77 -21.18 -7.43
C VAL A 50 2.24 -19.77 -7.13
N GLN A 51 2.31 -18.83 -8.07
CA GLN A 51 1.75 -17.49 -7.88
C GLN A 51 0.26 -17.55 -7.51
N GLN A 52 -0.53 -18.40 -8.15
CA GLN A 52 -1.95 -18.59 -7.85
C GLN A 52 -2.22 -19.22 -6.47
N LEU A 53 -1.30 -20.04 -5.95
CA LEU A 53 -1.39 -20.57 -4.57
C LEU A 53 -1.19 -19.47 -3.53
N HIS A 54 -0.37 -18.45 -3.84
CA HIS A 54 -0.10 -17.31 -2.97
C HIS A 54 -0.93 -16.06 -3.31
N SER A 55 -1.85 -16.17 -4.28
CA SER A 55 -2.67 -15.03 -4.73
C SER A 55 -3.74 -14.64 -3.71
N TRP A 56 -4.55 -13.65 -4.07
CA TRP A 56 -5.65 -13.16 -3.25
C TRP A 56 -6.67 -14.25 -2.91
N ASN A 57 -7.13 -14.24 -1.66
CA ASN A 57 -8.12 -15.18 -1.16
C ASN A 57 -9.53 -14.61 -1.36
N ASN A 58 -10.31 -15.24 -2.23
CA ASN A 58 -11.68 -14.79 -2.52
C ASN A 58 -12.67 -15.06 -1.37
N ASP A 59 -12.27 -15.87 -0.38
CA ASP A 59 -13.05 -16.17 0.83
C ASP A 59 -12.64 -15.27 2.02
N ASP A 60 -11.58 -14.48 1.87
CA ASP A 60 -11.03 -13.63 2.93
C ASP A 60 -10.77 -12.20 2.43
N ARG A 61 -11.87 -11.47 2.28
CA ARG A 61 -11.96 -10.16 1.63
C ARG A 61 -13.12 -9.32 2.17
N SER A 62 -13.06 -8.02 1.92
CA SER A 62 -14.28 -7.20 1.94
C SER A 62 -15.28 -7.71 0.91
N LEU A 63 -16.58 -7.60 1.24
CA LEU A 63 -17.68 -7.91 0.32
C LEU A 63 -17.66 -7.01 -0.94
N ASN A 64 -17.04 -5.82 -0.86
CA ASN A 64 -16.95 -4.88 -1.98
C ASN A 64 -15.78 -5.16 -2.92
N VAL A 65 -14.98 -6.19 -2.66
CA VAL A 65 -13.85 -6.62 -3.49
C VAL A 65 -14.15 -8.02 -4.02
N PHE A 66 -13.70 -8.38 -5.20
CA PHE A 66 -13.74 -9.76 -5.69
C PHE A 66 -12.48 -10.08 -6.51
N VAL A 67 -12.06 -11.34 -6.50
CA VAL A 67 -10.96 -11.82 -7.36
C VAL A 67 -11.51 -12.06 -8.76
N LYS A 68 -10.81 -11.59 -9.79
CA LYS A 68 -11.24 -11.79 -11.17
C LYS A 68 -11.17 -13.28 -11.56
N GLU A 69 -12.15 -13.76 -12.31
CA GLU A 69 -12.23 -15.16 -12.74
C GLU A 69 -11.19 -15.50 -13.83
N ASP A 70 -10.93 -14.55 -14.73
CA ASP A 70 -9.96 -14.67 -15.82
C ASP A 70 -8.51 -14.52 -15.34
N ASP A 71 -8.28 -13.78 -14.26
CA ASP A 71 -6.96 -13.64 -13.63
C ASP A 71 -7.04 -13.60 -12.10
N ARG A 72 -6.69 -14.74 -11.48
CA ARG A 72 -6.72 -14.92 -10.02
C ARG A 72 -5.65 -14.15 -9.25
N LEU A 73 -4.74 -13.47 -9.96
CA LEU A 73 -3.74 -12.57 -9.36
C LEU A 73 -4.27 -11.14 -9.20
N ILE A 74 -5.43 -10.84 -9.77
CA ILE A 74 -6.05 -9.52 -9.76
C ILE A 74 -7.35 -9.56 -8.96
N PHE A 75 -7.51 -8.61 -8.03
CA PHE A 75 -8.82 -8.31 -7.46
C PHE A 75 -9.36 -7.00 -8.06
N HIS A 76 -10.68 -6.87 -8.06
CA HIS A 76 -11.40 -5.67 -8.45
C HIS A 76 -12.24 -5.18 -7.26
N ARG A 77 -12.28 -3.87 -7.06
CA ARG A 77 -13.10 -3.23 -6.03
C ARG A 77 -14.30 -2.54 -6.67
N HIS A 78 -15.51 -2.84 -6.20
CA HIS A 78 -16.73 -2.15 -6.62
C HIS A 78 -16.68 -0.64 -6.24
N PRO A 79 -17.32 0.24 -7.03
CA PRO A 79 -17.32 1.69 -6.78
C PRO A 79 -18.28 2.07 -5.63
N VAL A 80 -17.99 1.59 -4.43
CA VAL A 80 -18.76 1.88 -3.21
C VAL A 80 -18.21 3.13 -2.54
N ALA A 81 -19.07 4.13 -2.35
CA ALA A 81 -18.73 5.40 -1.70
C ALA A 81 -18.56 5.21 -0.18
N GLN A 82 -17.71 6.04 0.43
CA GLN A 82 -17.47 6.04 1.88
C GLN A 82 -17.15 4.63 2.43
N SER A 83 -16.30 3.91 1.71
CA SER A 83 -15.89 2.56 2.07
C SER A 83 -14.39 2.41 1.84
N THR A 84 -13.72 1.75 2.77
CA THR A 84 -12.34 1.26 2.62
C THR A 84 -12.37 -0.26 2.69
N ASP A 85 -11.70 -0.91 1.76
CA ASP A 85 -11.85 -2.33 1.50
C ASP A 85 -10.49 -2.99 1.30
N GLY A 86 -10.28 -4.11 1.98
CA GLY A 86 -9.07 -4.92 1.93
C GLY A 86 -9.36 -6.35 1.50
N ILE A 87 -8.28 -7.07 1.19
CA ILE A 87 -8.27 -8.48 0.83
C ILE A 87 -6.92 -9.07 1.26
N ARG A 88 -6.90 -10.29 1.78
CA ARG A 88 -5.68 -11.01 2.16
C ARG A 88 -5.26 -11.99 1.06
N GLY A 89 -3.98 -12.35 1.06
CA GLY A 89 -3.48 -13.49 0.29
C GLY A 89 -3.94 -14.81 0.93
N LYS A 90 -3.90 -15.91 0.18
CA LYS A 90 -4.29 -17.25 0.66
C LYS A 90 -3.36 -17.83 1.72
N VAL A 91 -2.10 -17.40 1.75
CA VAL A 91 -1.07 -18.01 2.60
C VAL A 91 -0.63 -17.04 3.69
N GLY A 92 -0.79 -17.46 4.94
CA GLY A 92 -0.17 -16.82 6.10
C GLY A 92 1.28 -17.30 6.28
N TYR A 93 2.24 -16.40 6.16
CA TYR A 93 3.65 -16.72 6.32
C TYR A 93 4.09 -16.67 7.79
N THR A 94 4.68 -17.76 8.29
CA THR A 94 5.11 -17.88 9.70
C THR A 94 6.63 -17.94 9.88
N ARG A 95 7.39 -18.19 8.80
CA ARG A 95 8.85 -18.28 8.78
C ARG A 95 9.41 -18.10 7.37
N GLY A 96 10.68 -17.78 7.26
CA GLY A 96 11.38 -17.62 5.97
C GLY A 96 11.41 -16.17 5.48
N LEU A 97 12.02 -15.97 4.30
CA LEU A 97 12.03 -14.69 3.59
C LEU A 97 11.12 -14.83 2.37
N HIS A 98 10.17 -13.91 2.23
CA HIS A 98 9.17 -13.94 1.17
C HIS A 98 9.17 -12.60 0.45
N VAL A 99 9.05 -12.65 -0.87
CA VAL A 99 8.94 -11.47 -1.73
C VAL A 99 7.77 -11.70 -2.67
N TRP A 100 6.92 -10.68 -2.79
CA TRP A 100 5.85 -10.63 -3.76
C TRP A 100 5.80 -9.23 -4.37
N GLU A 101 5.29 -9.15 -5.60
CA GLU A 101 5.13 -7.89 -6.31
C GLU A 101 3.68 -7.42 -6.21
N ILE A 102 3.48 -6.10 -6.09
CA ILE A 102 2.17 -5.45 -6.16
C ILE A 102 2.17 -4.45 -7.31
N THR A 103 1.40 -4.75 -8.35
CA THR A 103 1.11 -3.79 -9.41
C THR A 103 -0.19 -3.04 -9.09
N TRP A 104 -0.09 -1.75 -8.82
CA TRP A 104 -1.26 -0.90 -8.57
C TRP A 104 -1.12 0.42 -9.34
N ALA A 105 -1.95 0.58 -10.37
CA ALA A 105 -1.96 1.76 -11.23
C ALA A 105 -2.17 3.05 -10.41
N MET A 106 -1.28 4.03 -10.59
CA MET A 106 -1.30 5.31 -9.85
C MET A 106 -2.68 6.00 -9.89
N ARG A 107 -3.36 5.97 -11.05
CA ARG A 107 -4.68 6.60 -11.24
C ARG A 107 -5.82 5.89 -10.51
N GLN A 108 -5.59 4.69 -9.99
CA GLN A 108 -6.58 3.88 -9.27
C GLN A 108 -6.31 3.79 -7.76
N ARG A 109 -5.38 4.60 -7.22
CA ARG A 109 -5.02 4.59 -5.79
C ARG A 109 -5.95 5.44 -4.92
N GLY A 110 -6.57 6.46 -5.49
CA GLY A 110 -7.49 7.33 -4.76
C GLY A 110 -6.82 8.05 -3.57
N THR A 111 -7.58 8.26 -2.49
CA THR A 111 -7.12 9.01 -1.32
C THR A 111 -6.29 8.19 -0.34
N HIS A 112 -6.49 6.86 -0.29
CA HIS A 112 -5.77 5.94 0.60
C HIS A 112 -5.51 4.63 -0.16
N ALA A 113 -4.24 4.41 -0.51
CA ALA A 113 -3.78 3.15 -1.07
C ALA A 113 -2.66 2.62 -0.20
N VAL A 114 -2.98 1.58 0.58
CA VAL A 114 -2.08 1.03 1.58
C VAL A 114 -1.75 -0.41 1.24
N VAL A 115 -0.47 -0.74 1.22
CA VAL A 115 0.05 -2.10 0.98
C VAL A 115 0.77 -2.56 2.24
N GLY A 116 0.64 -3.83 2.60
CA GLY A 116 1.29 -4.32 3.81
C GLY A 116 0.99 -5.77 4.14
N VAL A 117 1.13 -6.09 5.42
CA VAL A 117 0.87 -7.42 5.99
C VAL A 117 -0.10 -7.28 7.16
N ALA A 118 -0.85 -8.34 7.43
CA ALA A 118 -1.84 -8.38 8.50
C ALA A 118 -1.98 -9.78 9.06
N THR A 119 -2.43 -9.88 10.31
CA THR A 119 -2.92 -11.12 10.89
C THR A 119 -4.30 -11.46 10.32
N ILE A 120 -4.81 -12.64 10.66
CA ILE A 120 -6.16 -13.07 10.29
C ILE A 120 -7.25 -12.20 10.96
N ASP A 121 -6.93 -11.62 12.12
CA ASP A 121 -7.86 -10.85 12.94
C ASP A 121 -8.01 -9.39 12.50
N SER A 122 -7.13 -8.90 11.62
CA SER A 122 -7.26 -7.55 11.06
C SER A 122 -8.56 -7.42 10.27
N PRO A 123 -9.34 -6.33 10.44
CA PRO A 123 -10.54 -6.09 9.66
C PRO A 123 -10.19 -5.81 8.21
N LEU A 124 -11.04 -6.27 7.29
CA LEU A 124 -10.91 -6.04 5.84
C LEU A 124 -11.88 -5.00 5.31
N HIS A 125 -12.68 -4.37 6.17
CA HIS A 125 -13.60 -3.32 5.78
C HIS A 125 -13.67 -2.24 6.87
N SER A 126 -13.82 -0.98 6.44
CA SER A 126 -14.17 0.15 7.30
C SER A 126 -15.09 1.11 6.56
N VAL A 127 -16.01 1.71 7.30
CA VAL A 127 -16.79 2.86 6.82
C VAL A 127 -15.86 4.06 6.68
N GLY A 128 -16.09 4.88 5.65
CA GLY A 128 -15.29 6.05 5.31
C GLY A 128 -14.02 5.73 4.50
N TYR A 129 -13.27 6.76 4.15
CA TYR A 129 -11.98 6.63 3.48
C TYR A 129 -10.84 6.76 4.50
N THR A 130 -10.18 5.63 4.79
CA THR A 130 -9.15 5.56 5.84
C THR A 130 -7.95 4.73 5.39
N ALA A 131 -6.82 4.88 6.07
CA ALA A 131 -5.69 3.95 5.96
C ALA A 131 -6.00 2.71 6.83
N LEU A 132 -6.80 1.78 6.30
CA LEU A 132 -7.26 0.60 7.05
C LEU A 132 -6.12 -0.31 7.49
N VAL A 133 -5.19 -0.64 6.58
CA VAL A 133 -4.01 -1.46 6.91
C VAL A 133 -3.04 -0.61 7.74
N GLY A 134 -2.68 -1.10 8.92
CA GLY A 134 -1.88 -0.38 9.90
C GLY A 134 -2.68 0.47 10.89
N SER A 135 -4.02 0.44 10.83
CA SER A 135 -4.89 1.21 11.75
C SER A 135 -5.00 0.62 13.16
N ASN A 136 -4.55 -0.62 13.35
CA ASN A 136 -4.59 -1.36 14.60
C ASN A 136 -3.32 -2.20 14.78
N CYS A 137 -3.26 -2.98 15.87
CA CYS A 137 -2.12 -3.84 16.21
C CYS A 137 -2.01 -5.10 15.34
N GLU A 138 -3.03 -5.39 14.54
CA GLU A 138 -3.15 -6.59 13.72
C GLU A 138 -2.61 -6.40 12.30
N SER A 139 -2.11 -5.21 11.96
CA SER A 139 -1.62 -4.92 10.61
C SER A 139 -0.50 -3.89 10.57
N TRP A 140 0.29 -3.94 9.49
CA TRP A 140 1.41 -3.05 9.20
C TRP A 140 1.32 -2.62 7.74
N GLY A 141 1.16 -1.32 7.51
CA GLY A 141 0.86 -0.78 6.18
C GLY A 141 1.77 0.35 5.75
N TRP A 142 2.01 0.46 4.45
CA TRP A 142 2.63 1.61 3.80
C TRP A 142 1.62 2.30 2.88
N ASP A 143 1.26 3.53 3.21
CA ASP A 143 0.42 4.37 2.35
C ASP A 143 1.27 4.97 1.23
N LEU A 144 0.99 4.52 0.01
CA LEU A 144 1.75 4.85 -1.18
C LEU A 144 1.58 6.31 -1.61
N GLY A 145 0.44 6.93 -1.28
CA GLY A 145 0.16 8.32 -1.64
C GLY A 145 0.85 9.30 -0.70
N ARG A 146 0.89 8.97 0.59
CA ARG A 146 1.50 9.81 1.64
C ARG A 146 2.96 9.47 1.91
N ASN A 147 3.44 8.35 1.38
CA ASN A 147 4.74 7.78 1.70
C ASN A 147 4.94 7.63 3.22
N LYS A 148 3.94 7.08 3.91
CA LYS A 148 3.90 6.96 5.38
C LYS A 148 3.66 5.52 5.81
N LEU A 149 4.42 5.05 6.78
CA LEU A 149 4.20 3.76 7.43
C LEU A 149 3.18 3.92 8.57
N TYR A 150 2.27 2.95 8.68
CA TYR A 150 1.22 2.86 9.69
C TYR A 150 1.35 1.54 10.45
N THR A 151 1.30 1.62 11.77
CA THR A 151 1.15 0.49 12.69
C THR A 151 0.73 1.04 14.04
N ASP A 152 -0.24 0.41 14.70
CA ASP A 152 -0.59 0.74 16.09
C ASP A 152 0.38 0.02 17.04
N ARG A 153 1.65 0.43 16.99
CA ARG A 153 2.54 0.21 18.12
C ARG A 153 2.36 1.38 19.05
N LYS A 154 1.60 1.17 20.13
CA LYS A 154 1.73 1.98 21.34
C LYS A 154 3.23 2.04 21.67
N SER A 155 3.78 3.24 21.57
CA SER A 155 5.13 3.58 22.06
C SER A 155 5.21 3.38 23.56
#